data_AF-A0A973PL25-F1
#
_entry.id   AF-A0A973PL25-F1
#
_cell.length_a   1.000
_cell.length_b   1.000
_cell.length_c   1.000
_cell.angle_alpha   90.00
_cell.angle_beta   90.00
_cell.angle_gamma   90.00
#
_symmetry.space_group_name_H-M   'P 1'
#
loop_
_entity.id
_entity.type
_entity.pdbx_description
1 polymer ?
#
loop_
_entity_poly.entity_id
_entity_poly.type
_entity_poly.pdbx_seq_one_letter_code
_entity_poly.pdbx_strand_id
1 'polypeptide(L)'
;MAAAVPQPILGAMGVGAPAIDSAKLHELLDRDPQVKVHRQLKMPSKIGLLSADTVAFPDVTVAEMTSDHAESLAQQLPQIHLERDHLLTYTDVGQAPNTKMVLPLGLNSTFSFLVTDSEGSPIPGTTIQVTGSLWPAQTVTDKDGRATVTLTGETPESIVAVEFKPESGYWSLLAARPALSTRRDNLIVLKHLSDTIRDFPEQQTFGWGQEAMQLHRLPPTFRGAGAKVAIIDSGVGGQHNDLEGQVTKGVDLVDRRAQGWRVDTVHHGSHCAGVITGADNGHGVIGFAVEAEVHACKIFPGGRMSDLIEAIDYCIHQEIDVINLSLGTPESSALVAAKLEEARNAGVAAVVAAGNDGGPVNFPGSLPIVLTVAAIGRAGTYPEDSSHAAQVLEPHTSDGYFSAQFTCHGPGVDVCAPGVAVLSSIPPDDYAAWDGTSMAAPHVTGLAALVLAHHDDFQAQFKSRDSRRVERLFQIIKSSCTPLDLGDPGRSGAGLPDAFRALAKTVTGVVPNIGDIQAMLDQLTGEMQLAGLLPPVGVPTQPWVPQAAAPLPQDPRVPGPFGWW
;
A
#
# COMPACT_ATOMS: atom_id res chain seq x y z
N MET A 1 -1.49 -0.93 28.79
CA MET A 1 -1.45 0.54 28.65
C MET A 1 -2.43 1.14 29.64
N ALA A 2 -2.03 2.20 30.33
CA ALA A 2 -2.82 2.90 31.33
C ALA A 2 -2.87 4.39 31.03
N ALA A 3 -4.06 4.98 31.03
CA ALA A 3 -4.24 6.41 30.80
C ALA A 3 -5.28 6.99 31.77
N ALA A 4 -5.11 8.26 32.12
CA ALA A 4 -6.14 8.98 32.88
C ALA A 4 -7.34 9.28 31.99
N VAL A 5 -8.55 9.12 32.53
CA VAL A 5 -9.78 9.47 31.81
C VAL A 5 -10.12 10.95 32.10
N PRO A 6 -10.26 11.80 31.07
CA PRO A 6 -10.64 13.20 31.22
C PRO A 6 -11.99 13.40 31.91
N GLN A 7 -12.13 14.47 32.71
CA GLN A 7 -13.34 14.75 33.48
C GLN A 7 -14.65 14.79 32.65
N PRO A 8 -14.69 15.38 31.43
CA PRO A 8 -15.90 15.36 30.61
C PRO A 8 -16.36 13.94 30.25
N ILE A 9 -15.41 13.02 30.03
CA ILE A 9 -15.69 11.62 29.69
C ILE A 9 -16.19 10.88 30.93
N LEU A 10 -15.59 11.11 32.10
CA LEU A 10 -16.08 10.56 33.37
C LEU A 10 -17.53 10.97 33.66
N GLY A 11 -17.85 12.25 33.44
CA GLY A 11 -19.21 12.76 33.57
C GLY A 11 -20.19 12.06 32.63
N ALA A 12 -19.81 11.85 31.35
CA ALA A 12 -20.63 11.14 30.38
C ALA A 12 -20.82 9.65 30.73
N MET A 13 -19.84 9.03 31.39
CA MET A 13 -19.91 7.66 31.90
C MET A 13 -20.67 7.53 33.24
N GLY A 14 -21.12 8.64 33.83
CA GLY A 14 -21.76 8.65 35.15
C GLY A 14 -20.81 8.34 36.31
N VAL A 15 -19.50 8.47 36.08
CA VAL A 15 -18.46 8.22 37.09
C VAL A 15 -18.27 9.48 37.93
N GLY A 16 -18.64 9.42 39.21
CA GLY A 16 -18.53 10.54 40.16
C GLY A 16 -17.13 10.77 40.75
N ALA A 17 -16.11 10.05 40.28
CA ALA A 17 -14.74 10.24 40.71
C ALA A 17 -14.09 11.45 39.99
N PRO A 18 -13.23 12.22 40.68
CA PRO A 18 -12.43 13.25 40.03
C PRO A 18 -11.38 12.60 39.12
N ALA A 19 -11.11 13.24 37.98
CA ALA A 19 -10.04 12.86 37.08
C ALA A 19 -8.70 12.88 37.82
N ILE A 20 -7.86 11.89 37.52
CA ILE A 20 -6.49 11.82 38.03
C ILE A 20 -5.54 12.47 37.02
N ASP A 21 -4.53 13.18 37.52
CA ASP A 21 -3.44 13.67 36.68
C ASP A 21 -2.61 12.48 36.14
N SER A 22 -2.25 12.47 34.87
CA SER A 22 -1.40 11.43 34.27
C SER A 22 -0.06 11.26 34.97
N ALA A 23 0.56 12.33 35.48
CA ALA A 23 1.78 12.25 36.27
C ALA A 23 1.55 11.51 37.59
N LYS A 24 0.37 11.74 38.20
CA LYS A 24 -0.02 11.05 39.43
C LYS A 24 -0.35 9.58 39.17
N LEU A 25 -1.03 9.27 38.06
CA LEU A 25 -1.27 7.89 37.64
C LEU A 25 0.05 7.14 37.42
N HIS A 26 0.99 7.75 36.71
CA HIS A 26 2.31 7.16 36.50
C HIS A 26 3.03 6.87 37.81
N GLU A 27 3.05 7.82 38.75
CA GLU A 27 3.65 7.64 40.08
C GLU A 27 2.96 6.54 40.89
N LEU A 28 1.63 6.40 40.79
CA LEU A 28 0.90 5.33 41.46
C LEU A 28 1.31 3.95 40.92
N LEU A 29 1.41 3.82 39.60
CA LEU A 29 1.82 2.57 38.95
C LEU A 29 3.28 2.23 39.24
N ASP A 30 4.18 3.22 39.24
CA ASP A 30 5.61 3.02 39.50
C ASP A 30 5.90 2.59 40.95
N ARG A 31 5.04 2.99 41.90
CA ARG A 31 5.15 2.62 43.32
C ARG A 31 4.49 1.27 43.65
N ASP A 32 3.72 0.69 42.74
CA ASP A 32 3.04 -0.59 42.96
C ASP A 32 4.02 -1.75 42.72
N PRO A 33 4.33 -2.58 43.74
CA PRO A 33 5.30 -3.67 43.60
C PRO A 33 4.85 -4.79 42.65
N GLN A 34 3.57 -4.83 42.25
CA GLN A 34 3.03 -5.80 41.30
C GLN A 34 3.01 -5.26 39.86
N VAL A 35 3.48 -4.04 39.65
CA VAL A 35 3.52 -3.37 38.34
C VAL A 35 4.97 -3.09 37.96
N LYS A 36 5.34 -3.49 36.75
CA LYS A 36 6.61 -3.11 36.13
C LYS A 36 6.33 -2.09 35.03
N VAL A 37 6.65 -0.83 35.30
CA VAL A 37 6.55 0.23 34.29
C VAL A 37 7.69 0.10 33.28
N HIS A 38 7.36 0.07 31.99
CA HIS A 38 8.32 -0.02 30.90
C HIS A 38 8.67 1.34 30.33
N ARG A 39 7.65 2.17 30.04
CA ARG A 39 7.82 3.53 29.52
C ARG A 39 6.56 4.38 29.71
N GLN A 40 6.74 5.68 29.58
CA GLN A 40 5.64 6.66 29.52
C GLN A 40 5.67 7.35 28.16
N LEU A 41 4.57 7.29 27.42
CA LEU A 41 4.36 8.04 26.21
C LEU A 41 3.85 9.43 26.64
N LYS A 42 4.77 10.41 26.62
CA LYS A 42 4.45 11.80 26.95
C LYS A 42 4.01 12.51 25.68
N MET A 43 2.76 12.94 25.64
CA MET A 43 2.20 13.61 24.48
C MET A 43 2.42 15.12 24.63
N PRO A 44 3.15 15.78 23.71
CA PRO A 44 3.40 17.21 23.80
C PRO A 44 2.08 17.99 23.80
N SER A 45 1.88 18.81 24.82
CA SER A 45 0.70 19.67 25.02
C SER A 45 0.60 20.85 24.05
N LYS A 46 1.33 20.82 22.92
CA LYS A 46 1.44 21.93 21.97
C LYS A 46 0.85 21.58 20.61
N ILE A 47 -0.48 21.62 20.54
CA ILE A 47 -1.16 22.05 19.32
C ILE A 47 -2.01 23.26 19.70
N GLY A 48 -1.45 24.45 19.49
CA GLY A 48 -2.16 25.73 19.65
C GLY A 48 -3.26 25.97 18.61
N LEU A 49 -3.87 24.90 18.10
CA LEU A 49 -4.88 24.89 17.05
C LEU A 49 -6.12 24.05 17.40
N LEU A 50 -6.13 23.38 18.55
CA LEU A 50 -7.32 22.69 19.04
C LEU A 50 -8.33 23.73 19.50
N SER A 51 -9.56 23.66 18.98
CA SER A 51 -10.67 24.48 19.47
C SER A 51 -10.87 24.21 20.97
N ALA A 52 -11.46 25.17 21.69
CA ALA A 52 -11.68 25.08 23.15
C ALA A 52 -12.48 23.84 23.61
N ASP A 53 -13.05 23.07 22.68
CA ASP A 53 -13.91 21.91 22.93
C ASP A 53 -13.22 20.55 22.72
N THR A 54 -11.95 20.51 22.27
CA THR A 54 -11.23 19.25 22.04
C THR A 54 -10.50 18.75 23.29
N VAL A 55 -10.87 17.55 23.74
CA VAL A 55 -10.21 16.86 24.86
C VAL A 55 -8.84 16.39 24.42
N ALA A 56 -7.78 16.90 25.04
CA ALA A 56 -6.41 16.50 24.74
C ALA A 56 -6.19 15.01 25.00
N PHE A 57 -5.42 14.35 24.15
CA PHE A 57 -5.05 12.96 24.34
C PHE A 57 -4.19 12.79 25.61
N PRO A 58 -4.51 11.84 26.50
CA PRO A 58 -3.77 11.68 27.75
C PRO A 58 -2.39 11.04 27.55
N ASP A 59 -1.43 11.36 28.41
CA ASP A 59 -0.20 10.56 28.52
C ASP A 59 -0.55 9.10 28.82
N VAL A 60 0.19 8.17 28.20
CA VAL A 60 -0.03 6.73 28.35
C VAL A 60 1.16 6.09 29.06
N THR A 61 0.90 5.37 30.14
CA THR A 61 1.90 4.52 30.79
C THR A 61 1.81 3.10 30.23
N VAL A 62 2.92 2.59 29.70
CA VAL A 62 3.06 1.20 29.27
C VAL A 62 3.72 0.43 30.41
N ALA A 63 3.00 -0.55 30.96
CA ALA A 63 3.43 -1.33 32.10
C ALA A 63 3.00 -2.79 31.95
N GLU A 64 3.68 -3.66 32.67
CA GLU A 64 3.43 -5.10 32.77
C GLU A 64 2.94 -5.43 34.19
N MET A 65 1.88 -6.24 34.26
CA MET A 65 1.27 -6.73 35.50
C MET A 65 0.44 -7.98 35.18
N THR A 66 -0.02 -8.71 36.20
CA THR A 66 -0.95 -9.84 35.99
C THR A 66 -2.33 -9.35 35.58
N SER A 67 -3.10 -10.18 34.86
CA SER A 67 -4.48 -9.84 34.47
C SER A 67 -5.36 -9.55 35.69
N ASP A 68 -5.29 -10.39 36.73
CA ASP A 68 -6.04 -10.20 37.98
C ASP A 68 -5.73 -8.86 38.66
N HIS A 69 -4.45 -8.44 38.62
CA HIS A 69 -4.05 -7.16 39.18
C HIS A 69 -4.55 -5.98 38.35
N ALA A 70 -4.51 -6.09 37.02
CA ALA A 70 -5.07 -5.07 36.12
C ALA A 70 -6.59 -4.91 36.33
N GLU A 71 -7.33 -6.00 36.50
CA GLU A 71 -8.76 -5.97 36.81
C GLU A 71 -9.04 -5.33 38.16
N SER A 72 -8.25 -5.67 39.19
CA SER A 72 -8.37 -5.04 40.51
C SER A 72 -8.10 -3.53 40.47
N LEU A 73 -7.05 -3.10 39.75
CA LEU A 73 -6.73 -1.69 39.55
C LEU A 73 -7.86 -0.94 38.84
N ALA A 74 -8.43 -1.52 37.78
CA ALA A 74 -9.56 -0.93 37.04
C ALA A 74 -10.80 -0.74 37.93
N GLN A 75 -11.08 -1.68 38.85
CA GLN A 75 -12.18 -1.57 39.79
C GLN A 75 -11.93 -0.52 40.89
N GLN A 76 -10.68 -0.40 41.35
CA GLN A 76 -10.31 0.55 42.41
C GLN A 76 -10.21 1.99 41.90
N LEU A 77 -9.87 2.17 40.63
CA LEU A 77 -9.63 3.47 39.99
C LEU A 77 -10.57 3.63 38.78
N PRO A 78 -11.87 3.90 38.97
CA PRO A 78 -12.80 4.09 37.86
C PRO A 78 -12.46 5.31 36.96
N GLN A 79 -11.55 6.17 37.41
CA GLN A 79 -11.03 7.32 36.68
C GLN A 79 -9.84 7.03 35.74
N ILE A 80 -9.44 5.75 35.59
CA ILE A 80 -8.38 5.34 34.66
C ILE A 80 -8.92 4.39 33.58
N HIS A 81 -8.33 4.46 32.40
CA HIS A 81 -8.52 3.50 31.33
C HIS A 81 -7.34 2.53 31.32
N LEU A 82 -7.64 1.23 31.35
CA LEU A 82 -6.66 0.16 31.23
C LEU A 82 -7.03 -0.72 30.04
N GLU A 83 -6.08 -0.92 29.14
CA GLU A 83 -6.21 -1.86 28.03
C GLU A 83 -4.90 -2.62 27.79
N ARG A 84 -5.00 -3.81 27.20
CA ARG A 84 -3.84 -4.64 26.90
C ARG A 84 -3.05 -4.06 25.72
N ASP A 85 -1.72 -4.11 25.82
CA ASP A 85 -0.83 -3.67 24.74
C ASP A 85 -0.61 -4.81 23.73
N HIS A 86 -1.56 -4.98 22.82
CA HIS A 86 -1.57 -6.07 21.85
C HIS A 86 -0.39 -5.97 20.87
N LEU A 87 0.15 -7.13 20.49
CA LEU A 87 1.11 -7.22 19.40
C LEU A 87 0.38 -6.92 18.09
N LEU A 88 0.96 -6.06 17.28
CA LEU A 88 0.48 -5.84 15.92
C LEU A 88 0.99 -6.99 15.06
N THR A 89 0.16 -7.41 14.12
CA THR A 89 0.52 -8.42 13.13
C THR A 89 0.15 -7.90 11.74
N TYR A 90 0.89 -8.31 10.73
CA TYR A 90 0.31 -8.34 9.39
C TYR A 90 -0.80 -9.38 9.41
N THR A 91 -1.94 -9.06 8.82
CA THR A 91 -2.94 -10.09 8.57
C THR A 91 -2.37 -10.91 7.42
N ASP A 92 -1.69 -12.01 7.75
CA ASP A 92 -1.09 -12.88 6.74
C ASP A 92 -2.19 -13.59 5.96
N VAL A 93 -1.96 -13.78 4.67
CA VAL A 93 -2.76 -14.69 3.84
C VAL A 93 -2.41 -16.13 4.25
N GLY A 94 -3.14 -16.65 5.22
CA GLY A 94 -3.18 -18.06 5.56
C GLY A 94 -1.92 -18.65 6.22
N GLN A 95 -1.68 -18.32 7.50
CA GLN A 95 -0.94 -19.26 8.35
C GLN A 95 -1.88 -20.34 8.88
N ALA A 96 -1.55 -21.60 8.60
CA ALA A 96 -2.26 -22.73 9.18
C ALA A 96 -2.08 -22.77 10.71
N PRO A 97 -3.13 -23.06 11.49
CA PRO A 97 -3.06 -23.05 12.94
C PRO A 97 -2.08 -24.12 13.45
N ASN A 98 -1.23 -23.72 14.40
CA ASN A 98 -0.22 -24.57 15.01
C ASN A 98 -0.86 -25.41 16.15
N THR A 99 -1.56 -26.49 15.80
CA THR A 99 -2.18 -27.41 16.77
C THR A 99 -1.22 -28.53 17.17
N LYS A 100 -0.84 -28.58 18.46
CA LYS A 100 -0.09 -29.71 19.02
C LYS A 100 -1.01 -30.94 19.15
N MET A 101 -0.82 -31.97 18.34
CA MET A 101 -1.47 -33.28 18.55
C MET A 101 -0.68 -34.46 17.95
N VAL A 102 -1.00 -35.67 18.42
CA VAL A 102 -0.23 -36.92 18.31
C VAL A 102 -0.22 -37.51 16.90
N LEU A 103 0.96 -37.87 16.40
CA LEU A 103 1.22 -38.41 15.06
C LEU A 103 0.83 -39.89 14.93
N PRO A 104 0.13 -40.32 13.86
CA PRO A 104 0.02 -41.73 13.51
C PRO A 104 1.37 -42.24 13.00
N LEU A 105 1.80 -43.40 13.49
CA LEU A 105 3.03 -44.07 13.04
C LEU A 105 2.79 -44.76 11.69
N GLY A 106 3.64 -44.48 10.68
CA GLY A 106 3.95 -45.51 9.68
C GLY A 106 4.23 -45.11 8.22
N LEU A 107 3.92 -43.88 7.76
CA LEU A 107 4.14 -43.48 6.35
C LEU A 107 4.70 -42.07 6.29
N ASN A 108 6.01 -41.93 6.07
CA ASN A 108 6.63 -40.62 5.83
C ASN A 108 7.02 -40.55 4.35
N SER A 109 6.52 -39.54 3.64
CA SER A 109 6.95 -39.22 2.28
C SER A 109 7.89 -38.03 2.31
N THR A 110 9.07 -38.21 1.72
CA THR A 110 10.06 -37.15 1.57
C THR A 110 10.10 -36.72 0.11
N PHE A 111 9.91 -35.43 -0.12
CA PHE A 111 9.97 -34.82 -1.44
C PHE A 111 11.20 -33.92 -1.53
N SER A 112 11.97 -34.08 -2.60
CA SER A 112 13.05 -33.17 -2.97
C SER A 112 12.57 -32.28 -4.10
N PHE A 113 12.84 -30.99 -4.01
CA PHE A 113 12.54 -29.99 -5.03
C PHE A 113 13.84 -29.37 -5.52
N LEU A 114 13.90 -29.11 -6.83
CA LEU A 114 14.91 -28.28 -7.46
C LEU A 114 14.16 -27.16 -8.19
N VAL A 115 14.34 -25.92 -7.74
CA VAL A 115 13.70 -24.74 -8.30
C VAL A 115 14.72 -23.97 -9.13
N THR A 116 14.39 -23.73 -10.40
CA THR A 116 15.24 -23.02 -11.35
C THR A 116 14.47 -21.97 -12.13
N ASP A 117 15.19 -21.10 -12.83
CA ASP A 117 14.65 -20.31 -13.95
C ASP A 117 14.54 -21.17 -15.23
N SER A 118 14.13 -20.54 -16.33
CA SER A 118 14.00 -21.16 -17.65
C SER A 118 15.34 -21.52 -18.31
N GLU A 119 16.45 -20.93 -17.87
CA GLU A 119 17.82 -21.22 -18.31
C GLU A 119 18.47 -22.35 -17.49
N GLY A 120 17.83 -22.77 -16.40
CA GLY A 120 18.31 -23.80 -15.47
C GLY A 120 19.16 -23.27 -14.32
N SER A 121 19.21 -21.95 -14.10
CA SER A 121 19.89 -21.35 -12.95
C SER A 121 19.08 -21.60 -11.68
N PRO A 122 19.71 -21.98 -10.56
CA PRO A 122 19.00 -22.24 -9.30
C PRO A 122 18.43 -20.97 -8.68
N ILE A 123 17.23 -21.06 -8.09
CA ILE A 123 16.57 -19.95 -7.39
C ILE A 123 16.59 -20.21 -5.87
N PRO A 124 17.49 -19.57 -5.10
CA PRO A 124 17.53 -19.69 -3.65
C PRO A 124 16.39 -18.92 -2.96
N GLY A 125 16.14 -19.19 -1.68
CA GLY A 125 15.18 -18.42 -0.88
C GLY A 125 13.71 -18.64 -1.25
N THR A 126 13.41 -19.53 -2.21
CA THR A 126 12.03 -19.87 -2.58
C THR A 126 11.38 -20.64 -1.46
N THR A 127 10.32 -20.07 -0.87
CA THR A 127 9.48 -20.76 0.10
C THR A 127 8.58 -21.74 -0.63
N ILE A 128 8.64 -23.01 -0.25
CA ILE A 128 7.82 -24.09 -0.80
C ILE A 128 6.82 -24.53 0.26
N GLN A 129 5.54 -24.31 0.01
CA GLN A 129 4.45 -24.75 0.86
C GLN A 129 3.72 -25.93 0.22
N VAL A 130 3.84 -27.10 0.83
CA VAL A 130 3.17 -28.34 0.41
C VAL A 130 1.92 -28.53 1.23
N THR A 131 0.77 -28.60 0.57
CA THR A 131 -0.52 -28.86 1.21
C THR A 131 -0.95 -30.29 0.90
N GLY A 132 -0.95 -31.14 1.92
CA GLY A 132 -1.47 -32.50 1.89
C GLY A 132 -2.94 -32.59 2.30
N SER A 133 -3.43 -33.82 2.48
CA SER A 133 -4.79 -34.08 2.95
C SER A 133 -4.96 -33.89 4.47
N LEU A 134 -3.87 -33.93 5.22
CA LEU A 134 -3.83 -33.83 6.67
C LEU A 134 -3.15 -32.52 7.10
N TRP A 135 -1.90 -32.30 6.68
CA TRP A 135 -1.07 -31.23 7.23
C TRP A 135 -0.31 -30.49 6.13
N PRO A 136 -0.28 -29.14 6.18
CA PRO A 136 0.67 -28.38 5.38
C PRO A 136 2.08 -28.51 5.96
N ALA A 137 3.09 -28.45 5.10
CA ALA A 137 4.49 -28.37 5.47
C ALA A 137 5.17 -27.30 4.62
N GLN A 138 6.22 -26.67 5.17
CA GLN A 138 6.99 -25.65 4.46
C GLN A 138 8.49 -25.94 4.53
N THR A 139 9.20 -25.51 3.50
CA THR A 139 10.67 -25.53 3.41
C THR A 139 11.14 -24.38 2.52
N VAL A 140 12.44 -24.09 2.51
CA VAL A 140 13.02 -22.98 1.72
C VAL A 140 14.20 -23.52 0.93
N THR A 141 14.36 -23.07 -0.32
CA THR A 141 15.49 -23.48 -1.16
C THR A 141 16.81 -22.91 -0.67
N ASP A 142 17.84 -23.75 -0.69
CA ASP A 142 19.22 -23.35 -0.43
C ASP A 142 19.85 -22.63 -1.64
N LYS A 143 21.13 -22.29 -1.53
CA LYS A 143 21.92 -21.62 -2.59
C LYS A 143 21.94 -22.38 -3.94
N ASP A 144 21.66 -23.68 -3.94
CA ASP A 144 21.67 -24.54 -5.12
C ASP A 144 20.23 -24.78 -5.64
N GLY A 145 19.25 -23.99 -5.14
CA GLY A 145 17.85 -24.06 -5.55
C GLY A 145 17.13 -25.28 -4.99
N ARG A 146 17.70 -25.97 -4.00
CA ARG A 146 17.22 -27.26 -3.52
C ARG A 146 16.55 -27.14 -2.17
N ALA A 147 15.45 -27.86 -2.00
CA ALA A 147 14.80 -27.99 -0.71
C ALA A 147 14.23 -29.40 -0.54
N THR A 148 14.15 -29.86 0.70
CA THR A 148 13.53 -31.14 1.05
C THR A 148 12.47 -30.91 2.13
N VAL A 149 11.36 -31.62 2.02
CA VAL A 149 10.29 -31.62 3.01
C VAL A 149 9.79 -33.04 3.24
N THR A 150 9.53 -33.38 4.50
CA THR A 150 9.01 -34.69 4.91
C THR A 150 7.64 -34.50 5.50
N LEU A 151 6.62 -35.12 4.88
CA LEU A 151 5.26 -35.13 5.39
C LEU A 151 4.94 -36.49 6.04
N THR A 152 4.39 -36.44 7.24
CA THR A 152 3.99 -37.64 8.00
C THR A 152 2.53 -37.96 7.73
N GLY A 153 2.24 -39.19 7.32
CA GLY A 153 0.91 -39.68 6.96
C GLY A 153 0.46 -39.37 5.54
N GLU A 154 1.32 -38.77 4.70
CA GLU A 154 0.99 -38.35 3.33
C GLU A 154 1.70 -39.24 2.29
N THR A 155 1.08 -39.40 1.12
CA THR A 155 1.66 -40.02 -0.08
C THR A 155 1.71 -38.98 -1.21
N PRO A 156 2.44 -39.23 -2.32
CA PRO A 156 2.41 -38.32 -3.47
C PRO A 156 0.99 -38.03 -3.99
N GLU A 157 0.09 -39.00 -3.93
CA GLU A 157 -1.29 -38.90 -4.41
C GLU A 157 -2.20 -38.11 -3.46
N SER A 158 -1.82 -37.94 -2.19
CA SER A 158 -2.60 -37.18 -1.21
C SER A 158 -2.26 -35.68 -1.20
N ILE A 159 -1.24 -35.26 -1.95
CA ILE A 159 -0.86 -33.85 -2.08
C ILE A 159 -1.88 -33.11 -2.96
N VAL A 160 -2.51 -32.08 -2.39
CA VAL A 160 -3.56 -31.31 -3.07
C VAL A 160 -3.00 -30.10 -3.80
N ALA A 161 -1.94 -29.49 -3.27
CA ALA A 161 -1.28 -28.35 -3.89
C ALA A 161 0.16 -28.20 -3.40
N VAL A 162 1.02 -27.62 -4.23
CA VAL A 162 2.33 -27.11 -3.82
C VAL A 162 2.46 -25.69 -4.34
N GLU A 163 2.74 -24.75 -3.44
CA GLU A 163 2.97 -23.36 -3.75
C GLU A 163 4.46 -23.03 -3.62
N PHE A 164 4.99 -22.29 -4.60
CA PHE A 164 6.38 -21.83 -4.66
C PHE A 164 6.36 -20.31 -4.66
N LYS A 165 6.89 -19.69 -3.60
CA LYS A 165 6.98 -18.24 -3.42
C LYS A 165 8.45 -17.83 -3.45
N PRO A 166 8.95 -17.31 -4.59
CA PRO A 166 10.28 -16.73 -4.65
C PRO A 166 10.34 -15.47 -3.77
N GLU A 167 11.53 -15.12 -3.28
CA GLU A 167 11.74 -13.91 -2.48
C GLU A 167 11.57 -12.64 -3.34
N SER A 168 12.11 -12.68 -4.56
CA SER A 168 12.15 -11.56 -5.52
C SER A 168 12.29 -12.06 -6.96
N GLY A 169 12.15 -11.18 -7.96
CA GLY A 169 12.53 -11.39 -9.37
C GLY A 169 11.64 -12.34 -10.19
N TYR A 170 10.85 -13.20 -9.54
CA TYR A 170 10.07 -14.26 -10.19
C TYR A 170 8.61 -14.22 -9.76
N TRP A 171 7.73 -14.71 -10.63
CA TRP A 171 6.35 -15.02 -10.26
C TRP A 171 6.28 -16.24 -9.35
N SER A 172 5.33 -16.23 -8.42
CA SER A 172 4.97 -17.43 -7.69
C SER A 172 4.39 -18.50 -8.62
N LEU A 173 4.36 -19.74 -8.17
CA LEU A 173 3.73 -20.86 -8.88
C LEU A 173 2.88 -21.69 -7.92
N LEU A 174 1.65 -22.00 -8.32
CA LEU A 174 0.75 -22.90 -7.61
C LEU A 174 0.47 -24.13 -8.46
N ALA A 175 1.10 -25.25 -8.10
CA ALA A 175 0.85 -26.53 -8.73
C ALA A 175 -0.31 -27.24 -8.02
N ALA A 176 -1.48 -27.32 -8.67
CA ALA A 176 -2.62 -28.09 -8.17
C ALA A 176 -2.45 -29.58 -8.47
N ARG A 177 -2.54 -30.42 -7.43
CA ARG A 177 -2.37 -31.90 -7.48
C ARG A 177 -1.18 -32.35 -8.35
N PRO A 178 0.05 -31.92 -8.05
CA PRO A 178 1.22 -32.24 -8.86
C PRO A 178 1.58 -33.73 -8.76
N ALA A 179 2.09 -34.29 -9.86
CA ALA A 179 2.61 -35.65 -9.88
C ALA A 179 4.03 -35.69 -9.28
N LEU A 180 4.13 -35.72 -7.95
CA LEU A 180 5.40 -35.68 -7.24
C LEU A 180 6.11 -37.04 -7.17
N SER A 181 7.44 -37.00 -7.14
CA SER A 181 8.32 -38.15 -6.91
C SER A 181 9.01 -38.06 -5.56
N THR A 182 9.14 -39.20 -4.88
CA THR A 182 9.95 -39.38 -3.67
C THR A 182 11.34 -39.97 -3.96
N ARG A 183 11.65 -40.24 -5.24
CA ARG A 183 12.89 -40.93 -5.67
C ARG A 183 13.90 -40.03 -6.38
N ARG A 184 13.47 -38.84 -6.79
CA ARG A 184 14.26 -37.86 -7.52
C ARG A 184 13.77 -36.46 -7.19
N ASP A 185 14.53 -35.47 -7.61
CA ASP A 185 14.09 -34.08 -7.55
C ASP A 185 12.85 -33.86 -8.42
N ASN A 186 11.91 -33.11 -7.87
CA ASN A 186 10.82 -32.51 -8.59
C ASN A 186 11.33 -31.17 -9.11
N LEU A 187 11.62 -31.11 -10.42
CA LEU A 187 12.07 -29.90 -11.09
C LEU A 187 10.90 -28.93 -11.25
N ILE A 188 11.12 -27.69 -10.83
CA ILE A 188 10.15 -26.59 -10.90
C ILE A 188 10.84 -25.42 -11.57
N VAL A 189 10.19 -24.86 -12.59
CA VAL A 189 10.70 -23.73 -13.35
C VAL A 189 9.81 -22.53 -13.06
N LEU A 190 10.37 -21.49 -12.44
CA LEU A 190 9.65 -20.23 -12.20
C LEU A 190 9.85 -19.27 -13.37
N LYS A 191 8.83 -18.45 -13.62
CA LYS A 191 8.86 -17.41 -14.66
C LYS A 191 9.46 -16.14 -14.07
N HIS A 192 10.42 -15.54 -14.77
CA HIS A 192 10.96 -14.26 -14.35
C HIS A 192 9.91 -13.17 -14.57
N LEU A 193 9.92 -12.10 -13.76
CA LEU A 193 8.97 -10.99 -13.92
C LEU A 193 9.04 -10.37 -15.33
N SER A 194 10.25 -10.29 -15.89
CA SER A 194 10.50 -9.79 -17.25
C SER A 194 9.94 -10.66 -18.37
N ASP A 195 9.62 -11.93 -18.12
CA ASP A 195 9.01 -12.83 -19.11
C ASP A 195 7.57 -12.39 -19.45
N THR A 196 6.90 -11.73 -18.50
CA THR A 196 5.52 -11.24 -18.67
C THR A 196 5.43 -9.73 -18.75
N ILE A 197 6.36 -9.02 -18.11
CA ILE A 197 6.41 -7.56 -18.10
C ILE A 197 7.55 -7.16 -19.02
N ARG A 198 7.18 -6.79 -20.25
CA ARG A 198 8.13 -6.45 -21.29
C ARG A 198 9.14 -5.40 -20.80
N ASP A 199 10.42 -5.67 -21.05
CA ASP A 199 11.56 -4.78 -20.80
C ASP A 199 11.76 -4.39 -19.32
N PHE A 200 11.04 -4.99 -18.38
CA PHE A 200 11.20 -4.77 -16.94
C PHE A 200 12.40 -5.56 -16.37
N PRO A 201 13.17 -5.02 -15.41
CA PRO A 201 13.06 -3.68 -14.82
C PRO A 201 13.81 -2.59 -15.61
N GLU A 202 14.48 -2.94 -16.71
CA GLU A 202 15.35 -2.00 -17.45
C GLU A 202 14.63 -0.81 -18.06
N GLN A 203 13.34 -0.97 -18.34
CA GLN A 203 12.43 0.11 -18.66
C GLN A 203 11.39 0.26 -17.54
N GLN A 204 11.31 1.47 -17.01
CA GLN A 204 10.30 1.83 -16.03
C GLN A 204 8.89 1.59 -16.56
N THR A 205 8.03 1.02 -15.71
CA THR A 205 6.63 0.75 -16.03
C THR A 205 5.69 1.27 -14.94
N PHE A 206 4.49 1.66 -15.37
CA PHE A 206 3.36 1.66 -14.46
C PHE A 206 2.95 0.21 -14.18
N GLY A 207 2.66 -0.12 -12.93
CA GLY A 207 1.99 -1.37 -12.61
C GLY A 207 0.54 -1.34 -13.09
N TRP A 208 -0.09 -2.53 -13.19
CA TRP A 208 -1.49 -2.64 -13.59
C TRP A 208 -2.43 -1.81 -12.70
N GLY A 209 -2.05 -1.63 -11.43
CA GLY A 209 -2.83 -0.87 -10.46
C GLY A 209 -2.84 0.63 -10.74
N GLN A 210 -1.67 1.21 -11.04
CA GLN A 210 -1.54 2.59 -11.51
C GLN A 210 -2.34 2.81 -12.80
N GLU A 211 -2.32 1.85 -13.73
CA GLU A 211 -3.11 1.90 -14.96
C GLU A 211 -4.62 1.85 -14.70
N ALA A 212 -5.06 0.91 -13.86
CA ALA A 212 -6.46 0.73 -13.48
C ALA A 212 -7.03 2.00 -12.84
N MET A 213 -6.24 2.67 -11.99
CA MET A 213 -6.59 3.94 -11.35
C MET A 213 -6.35 5.17 -12.24
N GLN A 214 -6.07 4.99 -13.53
CA GLN A 214 -5.92 6.06 -14.52
C GLN A 214 -4.78 7.04 -14.22
N LEU A 215 -3.75 6.63 -13.46
CA LEU A 215 -2.60 7.48 -13.11
C LEU A 215 -1.85 7.94 -14.37
N HIS A 216 -1.62 7.03 -15.31
CA HIS A 216 -0.94 7.26 -16.59
C HIS A 216 -1.60 8.36 -17.47
N ARG A 217 -2.82 8.80 -17.15
CA ARG A 217 -3.54 9.86 -17.87
C ARG A 217 -3.35 11.24 -17.28
N LEU A 218 -2.76 11.35 -16.09
CA LEU A 218 -2.47 12.65 -15.49
C LEU A 218 -1.31 13.33 -16.23
N PRO A 219 -1.30 14.67 -16.31
CA PRO A 219 -0.15 15.40 -16.81
C PRO A 219 1.10 15.09 -15.97
N PRO A 220 2.31 15.07 -16.56
CA PRO A 220 3.55 14.72 -15.86
C PRO A 220 3.90 15.68 -14.72
N THR A 221 3.22 16.83 -14.60
CA THR A 221 3.36 17.81 -13.52
C THR A 221 2.68 17.39 -12.21
N PHE A 222 1.81 16.38 -12.22
CA PHE A 222 1.08 15.91 -11.04
C PHE A 222 1.92 14.89 -10.27
N ARG A 223 2.91 15.38 -9.52
CA ARG A 223 3.97 14.56 -8.90
C ARG A 223 3.93 14.51 -7.36
N GLY A 224 2.98 15.20 -6.73
CA GLY A 224 2.82 15.20 -5.27
C GLY A 224 3.67 16.18 -4.47
N ALA A 225 4.42 17.09 -5.13
CA ALA A 225 5.23 18.10 -4.46
C ALA A 225 4.44 18.90 -3.41
N GLY A 226 5.00 18.97 -2.19
CA GLY A 226 4.40 19.68 -1.05
C GLY A 226 3.45 18.85 -0.18
N ALA A 227 3.07 17.64 -0.60
CA ALA A 227 2.37 16.69 0.27
C ALA A 227 3.37 15.95 1.16
N LYS A 228 3.00 15.69 2.42
CA LYS A 228 3.77 14.85 3.35
C LYS A 228 3.07 13.52 3.61
N VAL A 229 3.79 12.42 3.43
CA VAL A 229 3.28 11.06 3.60
C VAL A 229 4.07 10.34 4.69
N ALA A 230 3.40 9.57 5.55
CA ALA A 230 4.07 8.63 6.44
C ALA A 230 3.67 7.19 6.15
N ILE A 231 4.65 6.29 6.09
CA ILE A 231 4.49 4.86 5.95
C ILE A 231 4.77 4.24 7.32
N ILE A 232 3.72 3.85 8.04
CA ILE A 232 3.85 3.17 9.35
C ILE A 232 3.87 1.66 9.10
N ASP A 233 5.07 1.07 9.07
CA ASP A 233 5.28 -0.30 8.57
C ASP A 233 6.61 -0.93 9.10
N SER A 234 7.27 -1.81 8.34
CA SER A 234 8.53 -2.48 8.69
C SER A 234 9.80 -1.65 8.48
N GLY A 235 9.66 -0.39 8.07
CA GLY A 235 10.77 0.45 7.61
C GLY A 235 10.83 0.51 6.08
N VAL A 236 11.82 1.21 5.54
CA VAL A 236 12.04 1.34 4.09
C VAL A 236 13.51 1.19 3.78
N GLY A 237 13.86 0.18 2.98
CA GLY A 237 15.24 -0.07 2.55
C GLY A 237 15.73 0.98 1.56
N GLY A 238 16.44 1.98 2.07
CA GLY A 238 16.93 3.10 1.26
C GLY A 238 18.14 2.80 0.37
N GLN A 239 18.44 1.53 0.08
CA GLN A 239 19.49 1.10 -0.86
C GLN A 239 18.93 0.71 -2.23
N HIS A 240 17.60 0.60 -2.35
CA HIS A 240 16.92 0.28 -3.60
C HIS A 240 16.88 1.50 -4.52
N ASN A 241 17.17 1.33 -5.81
CA ASN A 241 17.29 2.44 -6.76
C ASN A 241 16.01 3.29 -6.88
N ASP A 242 14.84 2.66 -6.78
CA ASP A 242 13.55 3.38 -6.81
C ASP A 242 13.20 4.06 -5.47
N LEU A 243 13.93 3.82 -4.38
CA LEU A 243 13.62 4.36 -3.05
C LEU A 243 14.71 5.27 -2.49
N GLU A 244 15.92 5.20 -3.04
CA GLU A 244 17.02 6.09 -2.67
C GLU A 244 16.62 7.55 -2.92
N GLY A 245 16.72 8.38 -1.88
CA GLY A 245 16.34 9.79 -1.95
C GLY A 245 14.83 10.07 -1.91
N GLN A 246 13.98 9.06 -2.06
CA GLN A 246 12.51 9.20 -1.97
C GLN A 246 12.04 9.25 -0.51
N VAL A 247 12.59 8.37 0.33
CA VAL A 247 12.27 8.32 1.77
C VAL A 247 13.45 8.84 2.57
N THR A 248 13.34 10.09 3.04
CA THR A 248 14.48 10.84 3.61
C THR A 248 14.41 11.02 5.12
N LYS A 249 13.24 10.77 5.73
CA LYS A 249 12.98 10.95 7.16
C LYS A 249 12.28 9.74 7.74
N GLY A 250 12.35 9.59 9.06
CA GLY A 250 11.67 8.49 9.72
C GLY A 250 12.07 8.30 11.17
N VAL A 251 11.40 7.35 11.81
CA VAL A 251 11.63 6.93 13.19
C VAL A 251 11.53 5.40 13.31
N ASP A 252 12.40 4.82 14.12
CA ASP A 252 12.33 3.41 14.51
C ASP A 252 11.78 3.33 15.93
N LEU A 253 10.62 2.71 16.10
CA LEU A 253 9.91 2.62 17.38
C LEU A 253 10.08 1.26 18.05
N VAL A 254 10.58 0.27 17.30
CA VAL A 254 10.85 -1.08 17.79
C VAL A 254 12.22 -1.13 18.45
N ASP A 255 13.28 -0.96 17.64
CA ASP A 255 14.65 -1.07 18.13
C ASP A 255 15.17 0.28 18.64
N ARG A 256 14.45 1.37 18.32
CA ARG A 256 14.78 2.75 18.73
C ARG A 256 16.18 3.16 18.28
N ARG A 257 16.63 2.63 17.15
CA ARG A 257 17.93 2.95 16.55
C ARG A 257 17.84 4.24 15.74
N ALA A 258 18.84 5.10 15.88
CA ALA A 258 18.99 6.24 14.98
C ALA A 258 19.06 5.74 13.53
N GLN A 259 18.19 6.27 12.66
CA GLN A 259 18.06 5.83 11.26
C GLN A 259 17.70 4.34 11.08
N GLY A 260 17.23 3.64 12.13
CA GLY A 260 16.81 2.24 12.07
C GLY A 260 15.62 1.99 11.14
N TRP A 261 14.84 3.05 10.85
CA TRP A 261 13.75 3.03 9.87
C TRP A 261 14.22 2.75 8.44
N ARG A 262 15.52 2.91 8.15
CA ARG A 262 16.12 2.58 6.84
C ARG A 262 16.38 1.08 6.65
N VAL A 263 16.17 0.29 7.70
CA VAL A 263 16.40 -1.16 7.70
C VAL A 263 15.06 -1.86 7.68
N ASP A 264 14.73 -2.40 6.52
CA ASP A 264 13.53 -3.19 6.31
C ASP A 264 13.91 -4.65 6.05
N THR A 265 13.76 -5.48 7.07
CA THR A 265 14.04 -6.93 6.99
C THR A 265 12.81 -7.75 6.64
N VAL A 266 11.65 -7.10 6.53
CA VAL A 266 10.38 -7.74 6.14
C VAL A 266 10.07 -7.43 4.67
N HIS A 267 10.68 -6.37 4.12
CA HIS A 267 10.53 -5.83 2.77
C HIS A 267 9.17 -5.17 2.51
N HIS A 268 8.22 -5.28 3.44
CA HIS A 268 6.85 -4.84 3.27
C HIS A 268 6.66 -3.33 3.23
N GLY A 269 7.30 -2.58 4.13
CA GLY A 269 7.27 -1.13 4.07
C GLY A 269 7.95 -0.57 2.82
N SER A 270 9.00 -1.22 2.34
CA SER A 270 9.65 -0.88 1.06
C SER A 270 8.75 -1.16 -0.14
N HIS A 271 7.98 -2.26 -0.11
CA HIS A 271 6.99 -2.58 -1.13
C HIS A 271 5.88 -1.51 -1.17
N CYS A 272 5.34 -1.11 -0.02
CA CYS A 272 4.40 0.01 0.06
C CYS A 272 5.03 1.34 -0.43
N ALA A 273 6.31 1.59 -0.11
CA ALA A 273 7.01 2.79 -0.52
C ALA A 273 7.17 2.90 -2.05
N GLY A 274 7.46 1.80 -2.74
CA GLY A 274 7.57 1.80 -4.21
C GLY A 274 6.25 2.18 -4.89
N VAL A 275 5.11 1.71 -4.37
CA VAL A 275 3.78 2.09 -4.87
C VAL A 275 3.49 3.57 -4.62
N ILE A 276 3.87 4.10 -3.45
CA ILE A 276 3.58 5.50 -3.10
C ILE A 276 4.51 6.48 -3.82
N THR A 277 5.82 6.23 -3.79
CA THR A 277 6.87 7.22 -4.11
C THR A 277 8.04 6.64 -4.91
N GLY A 278 7.90 5.46 -5.53
CA GLY A 278 8.93 4.90 -6.41
C GLY A 278 9.45 5.94 -7.41
N ALA A 279 10.76 6.12 -7.46
CA ALA A 279 11.40 7.21 -8.20
C ALA A 279 11.11 7.14 -9.70
N ASP A 280 10.95 8.30 -10.34
CA ASP A 280 10.91 8.43 -11.80
C ASP A 280 12.35 8.50 -12.34
N ASN A 281 12.99 7.34 -12.49
CA ASN A 281 14.41 7.20 -12.81
C ASN A 281 14.65 6.42 -14.12
N GLY A 282 13.58 6.09 -14.86
CA GLY A 282 13.64 5.31 -16.11
C GLY A 282 13.82 3.80 -15.93
N HIS A 283 13.89 3.31 -14.70
CA HIS A 283 13.98 1.89 -14.33
C HIS A 283 12.83 1.47 -13.40
N GLY A 284 12.53 0.18 -13.33
CA GLY A 284 11.71 -0.40 -12.27
C GLY A 284 10.25 0.06 -12.24
N VAL A 285 9.78 0.43 -11.05
CA VAL A 285 8.41 0.89 -10.80
C VAL A 285 8.38 2.39 -10.50
N ILE A 286 7.32 3.06 -10.93
CA ILE A 286 7.05 4.45 -10.59
C ILE A 286 5.88 4.56 -9.60
N GLY A 287 6.08 5.40 -8.57
CA GLY A 287 5.07 5.69 -7.56
C GLY A 287 4.02 6.71 -8.01
N PHE A 288 2.96 6.85 -7.22
CA PHE A 288 1.94 7.88 -7.47
C PHE A 288 2.46 9.30 -7.23
N ALA A 289 3.21 9.52 -6.14
CA ALA A 289 3.56 10.84 -5.63
C ALA A 289 5.09 10.96 -5.47
N VAL A 290 5.81 10.89 -6.58
CA VAL A 290 7.28 10.84 -6.69
C VAL A 290 8.03 12.08 -6.17
N GLU A 291 7.34 13.17 -5.86
CA GLU A 291 7.90 14.39 -5.26
C GLU A 291 7.31 14.71 -3.87
N ALA A 292 6.53 13.78 -3.30
CA ALA A 292 6.05 13.93 -1.93
C ALA A 292 7.21 13.80 -0.92
N GLU A 293 7.08 14.48 0.22
CA GLU A 293 7.99 14.26 1.35
C GLU A 293 7.54 13.01 2.11
N VAL A 294 8.30 11.92 2.03
CA VAL A 294 7.92 10.62 2.62
C VAL A 294 8.73 10.29 3.88
N HIS A 295 8.03 9.91 4.93
CA HIS A 295 8.56 9.47 6.22
C HIS A 295 8.32 7.97 6.42
N ALA A 296 9.32 7.23 6.91
CA ALA A 296 9.14 5.85 7.37
C ALA A 296 9.04 5.77 8.90
N CYS A 297 7.97 5.19 9.40
CA CYS A 297 7.77 4.91 10.82
C CYS A 297 7.82 3.40 11.04
N LYS A 298 9.00 2.89 11.42
CA LYS A 298 9.22 1.46 11.63
C LYS A 298 8.59 1.01 12.95
N ILE A 299 7.57 0.16 12.83
CA ILE A 299 6.92 -0.55 13.92
C ILE A 299 6.96 -2.08 13.74
N PHE A 300 7.41 -2.60 12.59
CA PHE A 300 7.54 -4.04 12.38
C PHE A 300 8.99 -4.50 12.13
N PRO A 301 9.32 -5.77 12.48
CA PRO A 301 8.49 -6.73 13.21
C PRO A 301 8.39 -6.41 14.71
N GLY A 302 7.38 -6.95 15.40
CA GLY A 302 7.31 -6.92 16.88
C GLY A 302 6.68 -5.69 17.52
N GLY A 303 6.17 -4.74 16.73
CA GLY A 303 5.47 -3.56 17.25
C GLY A 303 4.17 -3.89 17.96
N ARG A 304 3.77 -2.97 18.83
CA ARG A 304 2.55 -3.05 19.62
C ARG A 304 1.66 -1.85 19.42
N MET A 305 0.44 -1.92 19.95
CA MET A 305 -0.51 -0.79 19.96
C MET A 305 0.12 0.50 20.51
N SER A 306 0.94 0.37 21.56
CA SER A 306 1.68 1.50 22.11
C SER A 306 2.67 2.14 21.13
N ASP A 307 3.33 1.36 20.27
CA ASP A 307 4.23 1.87 19.24
C ASP A 307 3.46 2.52 18.09
N LEU A 308 2.27 2.00 17.76
CA LEU A 308 1.36 2.65 16.80
C LEU A 308 0.90 4.02 17.30
N ILE A 309 0.57 4.15 18.60
CA ILE A 309 0.22 5.45 19.20
C ILE A 309 1.39 6.44 19.05
N GLU A 310 2.62 6.02 19.34
CA GLU A 310 3.82 6.84 19.21
C GLU A 310 4.13 7.20 17.73
N ALA A 311 3.85 6.29 16.79
CA ALA A 311 3.98 6.53 15.35
C ALA A 311 2.99 7.57 14.84
N ILE A 312 1.72 7.49 15.25
CA ILE A 312 0.69 8.48 14.90
C ILE A 312 1.04 9.83 15.53
N ASP A 313 1.52 9.83 16.78
CA ASP A 313 1.97 11.04 17.45
C ASP A 313 3.14 11.70 16.70
N TYR A 314 4.14 10.93 16.26
CA TYR A 314 5.20 11.43 15.37
C TYR A 314 4.63 12.08 14.11
N CYS A 315 3.62 11.46 13.47
CA CYS A 315 3.02 11.99 12.25
C CYS A 315 2.31 13.34 12.49
N ILE A 316 1.62 13.49 13.62
CA ILE A 316 1.02 14.77 14.03
C ILE A 316 2.10 15.84 14.18
N HIS A 317 3.20 15.54 14.88
CA HIS A 317 4.30 16.48 15.12
C HIS A 317 5.07 16.88 13.86
N GLN A 318 5.19 15.96 12.90
CA GLN A 318 5.81 16.25 11.61
C GLN A 318 4.85 16.91 10.60
N GLU A 319 3.60 17.15 11.01
CA GLU A 319 2.52 17.71 10.19
C GLU A 319 2.28 16.88 8.92
N ILE A 320 2.35 15.55 9.03
CA ILE A 320 2.09 14.61 7.92
C ILE A 320 0.68 14.83 7.38
N ASP A 321 0.47 14.89 6.07
CA ASP A 321 -0.86 15.04 5.49
C ASP A 321 -1.63 13.72 5.45
N VAL A 322 -0.96 12.62 5.09
CA VAL A 322 -1.57 11.30 4.97
C VAL A 322 -0.66 10.19 5.50
N ILE A 323 -1.25 9.26 6.25
CA ILE A 323 -0.58 8.09 6.81
C ILE A 323 -1.09 6.85 6.07
N ASN A 324 -0.17 6.00 5.63
CA ASN A 324 -0.44 4.64 5.17
C ASN A 324 -0.32 3.65 6.35
N LEU A 325 -1.40 2.93 6.65
CA LEU A 325 -1.46 1.88 7.67
C LEU A 325 -1.81 0.53 7.03
N SER A 326 -0.77 -0.22 6.66
CA SER A 326 -0.90 -1.57 6.12
C SER A 326 -0.84 -2.63 7.23
N LEU A 327 -1.70 -2.48 8.24
CA LEU A 327 -1.76 -3.33 9.42
C LEU A 327 -3.21 -3.50 9.91
N GLY A 328 -3.45 -4.55 10.69
CA GLY A 328 -4.74 -4.72 11.34
C GLY A 328 -4.73 -5.82 12.40
N THR A 329 -5.68 -5.75 13.32
CA THR A 329 -5.97 -6.79 14.31
C THR A 329 -7.47 -6.93 14.53
N PRO A 330 -7.98 -8.11 14.91
CA PRO A 330 -9.34 -8.27 15.41
C PRO A 330 -9.58 -7.52 16.74
N GLU A 331 -8.54 -7.18 17.51
CA GLU A 331 -8.70 -6.49 18.80
C GLU A 331 -8.78 -4.97 18.64
N SER A 332 -9.79 -4.36 19.26
CA SER A 332 -9.92 -2.91 19.30
C SER A 332 -9.07 -2.28 20.41
N SER A 333 -8.64 -1.04 20.20
CA SER A 333 -7.95 -0.23 21.20
C SER A 333 -8.59 1.15 21.27
N ALA A 334 -9.05 1.54 22.46
CA ALA A 334 -9.67 2.84 22.66
C ALA A 334 -8.62 3.96 22.59
N LEU A 335 -7.38 3.67 23.03
CA LEU A 335 -6.27 4.63 22.94
C LEU A 335 -5.81 4.83 21.50
N VAL A 336 -5.71 3.79 20.68
CA VAL A 336 -5.39 3.96 19.25
C VAL A 336 -6.53 4.71 18.53
N ALA A 337 -7.78 4.39 18.82
CA ALA A 337 -8.93 5.11 18.24
C ALA A 337 -8.91 6.61 18.60
N ALA A 338 -8.66 6.94 19.87
CA ALA A 338 -8.54 8.33 20.32
C ALA A 338 -7.34 9.05 19.71
N LYS A 339 -6.22 8.37 19.49
CA LYS A 339 -5.03 8.97 18.85
C LYS A 339 -5.25 9.21 17.35
N LEU A 340 -5.94 8.30 16.65
CA LEU A 340 -6.36 8.52 15.25
C LEU A 340 -7.36 9.67 15.12
N GLU A 341 -8.25 9.82 16.09
CA GLU A 341 -9.18 10.97 16.17
C GLU A 341 -8.43 12.29 16.37
N GLU A 342 -7.43 12.33 17.25
CA GLU A 342 -6.55 13.48 17.41
C GLU A 342 -5.78 13.79 16.11
N ALA A 343 -5.27 12.76 15.42
CA ALA A 343 -4.59 12.91 14.14
C ALA A 343 -5.51 13.53 13.07
N ARG A 344 -6.74 13.03 12.96
CA ARG A 344 -7.77 13.59 12.07
C ARG A 344 -8.03 15.05 12.38
N ASN A 345 -8.18 15.39 13.66
CA ASN A 345 -8.43 16.77 14.10
C ASN A 345 -7.22 17.70 13.84
N ALA A 346 -6.01 17.15 13.77
CA ALA A 346 -4.79 17.84 13.33
C ALA A 346 -4.58 17.84 11.80
N GLY A 347 -5.60 17.43 11.03
CA GLY A 347 -5.56 17.42 9.56
C GLY A 347 -4.76 16.27 8.94
N VAL A 348 -4.47 15.22 9.71
CA VAL A 348 -3.73 14.03 9.26
C VAL A 348 -4.75 12.95 8.85
N ALA A 349 -4.77 12.59 7.57
CA ALA A 349 -5.63 11.56 7.04
C ALA A 349 -5.01 10.16 7.25
N ALA A 350 -5.80 9.17 7.65
CA ALA A 350 -5.36 7.78 7.77
C ALA A 350 -6.01 6.92 6.68
N VAL A 351 -5.18 6.28 5.85
CA VAL A 351 -5.59 5.27 4.86
C VAL A 351 -5.19 3.91 5.41
N VAL A 352 -6.16 3.00 5.55
CA VAL A 352 -5.98 1.76 6.32
C VAL A 352 -6.38 0.55 5.48
N ALA A 353 -5.55 -0.49 5.50
CA ALA A 353 -5.87 -1.78 4.89
C ALA A 353 -7.06 -2.45 5.61
N ALA A 354 -8.00 -3.05 4.87
CA ALA A 354 -9.17 -3.69 5.46
C ALA A 354 -8.83 -4.96 6.28
N GLY A 355 -7.76 -5.66 5.91
CA GLY A 355 -7.34 -6.96 6.47
C GLY A 355 -7.40 -8.09 5.44
N ASN A 356 -6.71 -9.21 5.72
CA ASN A 356 -6.51 -10.31 4.77
C ASN A 356 -7.00 -11.69 5.25
N ASP A 357 -7.89 -11.76 6.24
CA ASP A 357 -8.43 -13.05 6.74
C ASP A 357 -9.78 -13.45 6.11
N GLY A 358 -10.28 -12.65 5.17
CA GLY A 358 -11.57 -12.85 4.52
C GLY A 358 -12.77 -12.64 5.43
N GLY A 359 -12.57 -12.16 6.67
CA GLY A 359 -13.60 -11.88 7.66
C GLY A 359 -14.10 -10.42 7.63
N PRO A 360 -14.69 -9.94 8.73
CA PRO A 360 -15.03 -8.52 8.90
C PRO A 360 -13.81 -7.62 8.85
N VAL A 361 -14.00 -6.36 8.46
CA VAL A 361 -12.94 -5.33 8.50
C VAL A 361 -12.27 -5.27 9.88
N ASN A 362 -10.93 -5.36 9.89
CA ASN A 362 -10.14 -5.35 11.10
C ASN A 362 -9.92 -3.94 11.66
N PHE A 363 -9.59 -3.84 12.94
CA PHE A 363 -9.19 -2.58 13.56
C PHE A 363 -7.75 -2.22 13.12
N PRO A 364 -7.43 -0.94 12.82
CA PRO A 364 -8.26 0.26 12.95
C PRO A 364 -9.16 0.59 11.74
N GLY A 365 -9.15 -0.20 10.67
CA GLY A 365 -9.99 0.01 9.49
C GLY A 365 -11.50 0.00 9.78
N SER A 366 -11.93 -0.60 10.89
CA SER A 366 -13.33 -0.58 11.32
C SER A 366 -13.78 0.77 11.90
N LEU A 367 -12.86 1.72 12.10
CA LEU A 367 -13.20 3.05 12.60
C LEU A 367 -13.81 3.93 11.49
N PRO A 368 -14.90 4.68 11.75
CA PRO A 368 -15.55 5.52 10.74
C PRO A 368 -14.75 6.79 10.37
N ILE A 369 -13.61 7.01 11.03
CA ILE A 369 -12.80 8.23 10.93
C ILE A 369 -11.58 8.06 10.01
N VAL A 370 -11.35 6.84 9.52
CA VAL A 370 -10.27 6.50 8.58
C VAL A 370 -10.85 6.18 7.20
N LEU A 371 -9.99 6.08 6.19
CA LEU A 371 -10.38 5.62 4.86
C LEU A 371 -9.92 4.17 4.66
N THR A 372 -10.86 3.23 4.68
CA THR A 372 -10.54 1.80 4.64
C THR A 372 -10.58 1.23 3.23
N VAL A 373 -9.52 0.48 2.90
CA VAL A 373 -9.24 0.01 1.54
C VAL A 373 -9.29 -1.53 1.46
N ALA A 374 -10.25 -2.04 0.70
CA ALA A 374 -10.32 -3.45 0.32
C ALA A 374 -9.46 -3.77 -0.90
N ALA A 375 -9.10 -5.04 -1.09
CA ALA A 375 -8.26 -5.49 -2.19
C ALA A 375 -9.07 -6.08 -3.35
N ILE A 376 -8.72 -5.64 -4.57
CA ILE A 376 -9.18 -6.25 -5.82
C ILE A 376 -7.98 -6.76 -6.63
N GLY A 377 -8.24 -7.72 -7.50
CA GLY A 377 -7.32 -8.14 -8.54
C GLY A 377 -7.92 -7.92 -9.93
N ARG A 378 -7.10 -8.16 -10.96
CA ARG A 378 -7.54 -8.17 -12.35
C ARG A 378 -6.96 -9.37 -13.08
N ALA A 379 -7.81 -10.20 -13.66
CA ALA A 379 -7.35 -11.36 -14.42
C ALA A 379 -6.47 -10.92 -15.60
N GLY A 380 -5.43 -11.70 -15.92
CA GLY A 380 -4.49 -11.42 -17.01
C GLY A 380 -3.34 -10.47 -16.66
N THR A 381 -3.23 -9.99 -15.41
CA THR A 381 -2.08 -9.19 -14.94
C THR A 381 -0.98 -10.01 -14.27
N TYR A 382 -1.15 -11.33 -14.21
CA TYR A 382 -0.24 -12.31 -13.64
C TYR A 382 -0.38 -13.66 -14.39
N PRO A 383 0.63 -14.56 -14.33
CA PRO A 383 0.51 -15.90 -14.92
C PRO A 383 -0.64 -16.72 -14.33
N GLU A 384 -1.38 -17.45 -15.16
CA GLU A 384 -2.51 -18.29 -14.71
C GLU A 384 -2.12 -19.40 -13.72
N ASP A 385 -0.87 -19.85 -13.76
CA ASP A 385 -0.28 -20.83 -12.86
C ASP A 385 0.36 -20.21 -11.62
N SER A 386 0.28 -18.89 -11.44
CA SER A 386 0.75 -18.22 -10.23
C SER A 386 -0.24 -18.39 -9.07
N SER A 387 0.24 -18.24 -7.84
CA SER A 387 -0.64 -18.33 -6.68
C SER A 387 -1.61 -17.15 -6.54
N HIS A 388 -1.36 -16.04 -7.24
CA HIS A 388 -2.29 -14.91 -7.35
C HIS A 388 -3.62 -15.33 -7.99
N ALA A 389 -3.60 -16.31 -8.90
CA ALA A 389 -4.80 -16.86 -9.54
C ALA A 389 -5.75 -17.56 -8.55
N ALA A 390 -5.24 -18.00 -7.40
CA ALA A 390 -6.06 -18.62 -6.35
C ALA A 390 -6.92 -17.60 -5.57
N GLN A 391 -6.69 -16.30 -5.74
CA GLN A 391 -7.40 -15.26 -5.00
C GLN A 391 -8.70 -14.79 -5.66
N VAL A 392 -9.06 -15.35 -6.82
CA VAL A 392 -10.22 -14.92 -7.60
C VAL A 392 -11.52 -15.34 -6.93
N LEU A 393 -12.35 -14.36 -6.56
CA LEU A 393 -13.74 -14.57 -6.13
C LEU A 393 -14.70 -14.17 -7.27
N GLU A 394 -15.65 -15.05 -7.59
CA GLU A 394 -16.75 -14.74 -8.51
C GLU A 394 -17.88 -13.95 -7.82
N PRO A 395 -18.61 -13.08 -8.56
CA PRO A 395 -18.41 -12.76 -9.97
C PRO A 395 -17.23 -11.80 -10.20
N HIS A 396 -16.56 -11.95 -11.35
CA HIS A 396 -15.66 -10.92 -11.87
C HIS A 396 -16.32 -10.08 -12.97
N THR A 397 -15.90 -8.82 -13.10
CA THR A 397 -16.39 -7.91 -14.16
C THR A 397 -15.90 -8.36 -15.54
N SER A 398 -16.56 -7.89 -16.61
CA SER A 398 -16.13 -8.15 -17.99
C SER A 398 -14.71 -7.69 -18.33
N ASP A 399 -14.17 -6.71 -17.58
CA ASP A 399 -12.80 -6.22 -17.74
C ASP A 399 -11.78 -7.01 -16.89
N GLY A 400 -12.24 -8.08 -16.25
CA GLY A 400 -11.44 -9.03 -15.47
C GLY A 400 -11.25 -8.65 -14.00
N TYR A 401 -11.83 -7.56 -13.49
CA TYR A 401 -11.71 -7.20 -12.07
C TYR A 401 -12.50 -8.15 -11.17
N PHE A 402 -11.89 -8.57 -10.07
CA PHE A 402 -12.49 -9.46 -9.07
C PHE A 402 -12.16 -9.02 -7.65
N SER A 403 -12.98 -9.41 -6.68
CA SER A 403 -12.65 -9.25 -5.25
C SER A 403 -11.66 -10.32 -4.83
N ALA A 404 -10.61 -9.94 -4.09
CA ALA A 404 -9.68 -10.93 -3.56
C ALA A 404 -10.34 -11.80 -2.46
N GLN A 405 -10.15 -13.11 -2.50
CA GLN A 405 -10.73 -14.03 -1.51
C GLN A 405 -10.35 -13.64 -0.07
N PHE A 406 -9.10 -13.23 0.15
CA PHE A 406 -8.57 -12.84 1.45
C PHE A 406 -9.11 -11.50 1.96
N THR A 407 -9.68 -10.61 1.11
CA THR A 407 -10.00 -9.25 1.57
C THR A 407 -11.06 -9.29 2.66
N CYS A 408 -10.77 -8.67 3.80
CA CYS A 408 -11.80 -8.40 4.80
C CYS A 408 -12.85 -7.45 4.21
N HIS A 409 -14.09 -7.60 4.66
CA HIS A 409 -15.25 -6.98 4.03
C HIS A 409 -16.32 -6.57 5.04
N GLY A 410 -17.26 -5.75 4.60
CA GLY A 410 -18.37 -5.27 5.41
C GLY A 410 -18.58 -3.75 5.31
N PRO A 411 -19.47 -3.17 6.13
CA PRO A 411 -19.86 -1.77 6.02
C PRO A 411 -18.74 -0.77 6.35
N GLY A 412 -17.62 -1.23 6.90
CA GLY A 412 -16.44 -0.40 7.16
C GLY A 412 -15.55 -0.17 5.93
N VAL A 413 -15.81 -0.81 4.78
CA VAL A 413 -15.02 -0.59 3.55
C VAL A 413 -15.48 0.70 2.86
N ASP A 414 -14.56 1.66 2.67
CA ASP A 414 -14.84 2.91 1.94
C ASP A 414 -14.64 2.78 0.43
N VAL A 415 -13.53 2.16 0.03
CA VAL A 415 -13.10 2.00 -1.37
C VAL A 415 -12.37 0.67 -1.56
N CYS A 416 -12.16 0.28 -2.80
CA CYS A 416 -11.24 -0.82 -3.14
C CYS A 416 -10.11 -0.33 -4.04
N ALA A 417 -8.97 -1.02 -3.99
CA ALA A 417 -7.81 -0.72 -4.80
C ALA A 417 -7.02 -1.99 -5.18
N PRO A 418 -6.12 -1.90 -6.17
CA PRO A 418 -5.28 -3.01 -6.63
C PRO A 418 -4.48 -3.63 -5.47
N GLY A 419 -4.73 -4.91 -5.18
CA GLY A 419 -4.11 -5.62 -4.07
C GLY A 419 -3.78 -7.08 -4.37
N VAL A 420 -3.86 -7.51 -5.63
CA VAL A 420 -3.42 -8.85 -6.08
C VAL A 420 -2.35 -8.68 -7.15
N ALA A 421 -1.25 -9.43 -7.05
CA ALA A 421 -0.11 -9.35 -7.94
C ALA A 421 0.41 -7.91 -8.12
N VAL A 422 0.53 -7.16 -7.02
CA VAL A 422 1.04 -5.78 -7.07
C VAL A 422 2.55 -5.83 -7.09
N LEU A 423 3.12 -5.43 -8.21
CA LEU A 423 4.57 -5.30 -8.41
C LEU A 423 5.09 -4.06 -7.69
N SER A 424 6.13 -4.21 -6.87
CA SER A 424 6.83 -3.08 -6.24
C SER A 424 8.24 -3.45 -5.80
N SER A 425 8.97 -2.43 -5.34
CA SER A 425 10.36 -2.48 -4.85
C SER A 425 10.50 -3.26 -3.54
N ILE A 426 11.52 -4.10 -3.45
CA ILE A 426 11.94 -4.79 -2.22
C ILE A 426 13.47 -4.74 -2.06
N PRO A 427 14.00 -4.56 -0.84
CA PRO A 427 15.45 -4.48 -0.63
C PRO A 427 16.15 -5.81 -0.95
N PRO A 428 17.46 -5.78 -1.28
CA PRO A 428 18.29 -4.59 -1.38
C PRO A 428 18.04 -3.75 -2.65
N ASP A 429 17.76 -4.35 -3.80
CA ASP A 429 17.53 -3.67 -5.09
C ASP A 429 16.84 -4.64 -6.08
N ASP A 430 15.66 -5.15 -5.74
CA ASP A 430 14.89 -6.09 -6.56
C ASP A 430 13.38 -5.85 -6.40
N TYR A 431 12.55 -6.64 -7.08
CA TYR A 431 11.11 -6.45 -7.16
C TYR A 431 10.34 -7.73 -6.85
N ALA A 432 9.13 -7.57 -6.30
CA ALA A 432 8.22 -8.69 -6.10
C ALA A 432 6.76 -8.28 -6.34
N ALA A 433 5.96 -9.25 -6.77
CA ALA A 433 4.52 -9.12 -6.90
C ALA A 433 3.82 -9.75 -5.68
N TRP A 434 3.10 -8.95 -4.90
CA TRP A 434 2.46 -9.41 -3.66
C TRP A 434 0.95 -9.21 -3.65
N ASP A 435 0.32 -10.03 -2.80
CA ASP A 435 -1.12 -10.00 -2.52
C ASP A 435 -1.37 -9.42 -1.12
N GLY A 436 -2.34 -8.52 -1.01
CA GLY A 436 -2.82 -8.00 0.27
C GLY A 436 -3.59 -6.70 0.14
N THR A 437 -4.49 -6.45 1.09
CA THR A 437 -5.05 -5.11 1.34
C THR A 437 -3.96 -4.10 1.71
N SER A 438 -2.82 -4.60 2.19
CA SER A 438 -1.58 -3.86 2.41
C SER A 438 -0.92 -3.33 1.14
N MET A 439 -1.20 -3.93 -0.02
CA MET A 439 -0.79 -3.43 -1.34
C MET A 439 -1.87 -2.53 -1.95
N ALA A 440 -3.12 -2.68 -1.54
CA ALA A 440 -4.22 -1.80 -1.96
C ALA A 440 -4.16 -0.41 -1.29
N ALA A 441 -3.94 -0.35 0.02
CA ALA A 441 -3.83 0.89 0.78
C ALA A 441 -2.80 1.91 0.19
N PRO A 442 -1.56 1.54 -0.18
CA PRO A 442 -0.58 2.49 -0.70
C PRO A 442 -0.97 3.13 -2.03
N HIS A 443 -1.76 2.46 -2.89
CA HIS A 443 -2.30 3.10 -4.10
C HIS A 443 -3.22 4.28 -3.74
N VAL A 444 -4.10 4.08 -2.76
CA VAL A 444 -5.02 5.13 -2.29
C VAL A 444 -4.28 6.22 -1.52
N THR A 445 -3.25 5.86 -0.74
CA THR A 445 -2.37 6.84 -0.08
C THR A 445 -1.64 7.71 -1.10
N GLY A 446 -1.10 7.11 -2.17
CA GLY A 446 -0.46 7.83 -3.26
C GLY A 446 -1.42 8.79 -3.97
N LEU A 447 -2.62 8.34 -4.31
CA LEU A 447 -3.67 9.20 -4.86
C LEU A 447 -4.04 10.34 -3.89
N ALA A 448 -4.16 10.05 -2.59
CA ALA A 448 -4.46 11.05 -1.57
C ALA A 448 -3.40 12.15 -1.54
N ALA A 449 -2.11 11.79 -1.62
CA ALA A 449 -1.01 12.76 -1.70
C ALA A 449 -1.12 13.65 -2.95
N LEU A 450 -1.43 13.06 -4.12
CA LEU A 450 -1.66 13.84 -5.35
C LEU A 450 -2.84 14.80 -5.22
N VAL A 451 -3.96 14.35 -4.64
CA VAL A 451 -5.15 15.19 -4.41
C VAL A 451 -4.83 16.33 -3.47
N LEU A 452 -4.11 16.08 -2.37
CA LEU A 452 -3.71 17.11 -1.41
C LEU A 452 -2.75 18.14 -2.02
N ALA A 453 -1.84 17.71 -2.89
CA ALA A 453 -0.89 18.58 -3.56
C ALA A 453 -1.55 19.44 -4.66
N HIS A 454 -2.45 18.86 -5.48
CA HIS A 454 -2.86 19.47 -6.75
C HIS A 454 -4.34 19.88 -6.83
N HIS A 455 -5.22 19.42 -5.94
CA HIS A 455 -6.62 19.78 -6.02
C HIS A 455 -6.89 21.17 -5.39
N ASP A 456 -7.59 22.05 -6.13
CA ASP A 456 -7.81 23.46 -5.77
C ASP A 456 -8.42 23.66 -4.37
N ASP A 457 -9.30 22.74 -3.96
CA ASP A 457 -9.91 22.73 -2.62
C ASP A 457 -8.87 22.84 -1.49
N PHE A 458 -7.71 22.18 -1.63
CA PHE A 458 -6.64 22.19 -0.61
C PHE A 458 -5.69 23.38 -0.73
N GLN A 459 -5.75 24.11 -1.84
CA GLN A 459 -5.07 25.38 -2.04
C GLN A 459 -5.92 26.57 -1.58
N ALA A 460 -7.24 26.38 -1.46
CA ALA A 460 -8.21 27.38 -1.06
C ALA A 460 -8.92 27.03 0.26
N GLN A 461 -10.14 26.47 0.18
CA GLN A 461 -11.06 26.35 1.31
C GLN A 461 -10.58 25.41 2.42
N PHE A 462 -9.82 24.37 2.07
CA PHE A 462 -9.38 23.29 2.97
C PHE A 462 -7.86 23.31 3.19
N LYS A 463 -7.25 24.50 3.13
CA LYS A 463 -5.83 24.71 3.40
C LYS A 463 -5.47 24.50 4.87
N SER A 464 -6.35 24.85 5.80
CA SER A 464 -6.14 24.65 7.23
C SER A 464 -6.08 23.16 7.58
N ARG A 465 -5.15 22.80 8.46
CA ARG A 465 -4.99 21.43 8.96
C ARG A 465 -6.00 21.13 10.06
N ASP A 466 -7.18 20.67 9.67
CA ASP A 466 -8.26 20.26 10.57
C ASP A 466 -9.03 19.05 10.03
N SER A 467 -10.01 18.55 10.78
CA SER A 467 -10.83 17.40 10.39
C SER A 467 -11.60 17.62 9.09
N ARG A 468 -11.98 18.86 8.75
CA ARG A 468 -12.73 19.16 7.51
C ARG A 468 -11.87 18.94 6.27
N ARG A 469 -10.56 19.20 6.37
CA ARG A 469 -9.58 18.86 5.32
C ARG A 469 -9.58 17.35 5.06
N VAL A 470 -9.53 16.54 6.11
CA VAL A 470 -9.55 15.07 6.00
C VAL A 470 -10.87 14.56 5.42
N GLU A 471 -12.01 15.05 5.93
CA GLU A 471 -13.33 14.71 5.42
C GLU A 471 -13.46 15.04 3.93
N ARG A 472 -12.96 16.21 3.51
CA ARG A 472 -13.00 16.62 2.11
C ARG A 472 -12.16 15.72 1.22
N LEU A 473 -10.97 15.33 1.67
CA LEU A 473 -10.09 14.41 0.96
C LEU A 473 -10.81 13.07 0.72
N PHE A 474 -11.39 12.49 1.77
CA PHE A 474 -12.12 11.23 1.66
C PHE A 474 -13.34 11.34 0.75
N GLN A 475 -14.05 12.47 0.76
CA GLN A 475 -15.16 12.72 -0.17
C GLN A 475 -14.69 12.77 -1.62
N ILE A 476 -13.59 13.47 -1.93
CA ILE A 476 -13.04 13.56 -3.28
C ILE A 476 -12.68 12.15 -3.79
N ILE A 477 -11.92 11.39 -3.01
CA ILE A 477 -11.52 10.02 -3.35
C ILE A 477 -12.75 9.15 -3.60
N LYS A 478 -13.71 9.10 -2.67
CA LYS A 478 -14.94 8.29 -2.84
C LYS A 478 -15.79 8.71 -4.04
N SER A 479 -15.87 10.01 -4.33
CA SER A 479 -16.62 10.52 -5.49
C SER A 479 -15.91 10.26 -6.83
N SER A 480 -14.60 10.04 -6.80
CA SER A 480 -13.81 9.69 -7.97
C SER A 480 -13.97 8.23 -8.38
N CYS A 481 -14.52 7.38 -7.51
CA CYS A 481 -14.57 5.94 -7.76
C CYS A 481 -15.41 5.55 -8.97
N THR A 482 -14.94 4.53 -9.68
CA THR A 482 -15.72 3.72 -10.62
C THR A 482 -16.29 2.53 -9.84
N PRO A 483 -17.63 2.44 -9.69
CA PRO A 483 -18.26 1.30 -9.02
C PRO A 483 -17.93 0.00 -9.73
N LEU A 484 -17.61 -1.05 -8.96
CA LEU A 484 -17.37 -2.40 -9.46
C LEU A 484 -18.44 -3.33 -8.89
N ASP A 485 -19.19 -3.98 -9.79
CA ASP A 485 -20.14 -5.02 -9.42
C ASP A 485 -19.40 -6.35 -9.24
N LEU A 486 -19.00 -6.62 -8.00
CA LEU A 486 -18.27 -7.82 -7.57
C LEU A 486 -19.16 -8.72 -6.70
N GLY A 487 -20.49 -8.60 -6.84
CA GLY A 487 -21.49 -9.35 -6.09
C GLY A 487 -21.80 -8.81 -4.68
N ASP A 488 -20.79 -8.55 -3.85
CA ASP A 488 -20.95 -8.00 -2.50
C ASP A 488 -20.43 -6.55 -2.40
N PRO A 489 -21.30 -5.54 -2.23
CA PRO A 489 -20.90 -4.15 -2.05
C PRO A 489 -19.95 -3.93 -0.86
N GLY A 490 -20.03 -4.79 0.18
CA GLY A 490 -19.14 -4.75 1.34
C GLY A 490 -17.69 -5.09 1.01
N ARG A 491 -17.39 -5.56 -0.21
CA ARG A 491 -16.05 -5.88 -0.70
C ARG A 491 -15.43 -4.78 -1.56
N SER A 492 -16.21 -3.81 -2.01
CA SER A 492 -15.74 -2.77 -2.95
C SER A 492 -16.01 -1.33 -2.49
N GLY A 493 -16.90 -1.12 -1.51
CA GLY A 493 -17.24 0.22 -1.02
C GLY A 493 -17.79 1.11 -2.14
N ALA A 494 -17.26 2.31 -2.29
CA ALA A 494 -17.59 3.21 -3.40
C ALA A 494 -17.04 2.74 -4.77
N GLY A 495 -16.16 1.74 -4.80
CA GLY A 495 -15.49 1.23 -5.99
C GLY A 495 -14.00 1.63 -6.08
N LEU A 496 -13.44 1.51 -7.28
CA LEU A 496 -12.03 1.77 -7.57
C LEU A 496 -11.79 3.27 -7.84
N PRO A 497 -10.99 4.00 -7.03
CA PRO A 497 -10.72 5.41 -7.27
C PRO A 497 -10.02 5.66 -8.61
N ASP A 498 -10.41 6.75 -9.29
CA ASP A 498 -9.86 7.17 -10.58
C ASP A 498 -9.11 8.50 -10.38
N ALA A 499 -7.79 8.47 -10.58
CA ALA A 499 -6.91 9.62 -10.35
C ALA A 499 -7.23 10.79 -11.29
N PHE A 500 -7.58 10.50 -12.56
CA PHE A 500 -7.96 11.52 -13.53
C PHE A 500 -9.26 12.21 -13.11
N ARG A 501 -10.27 11.45 -12.67
CA ARG A 501 -11.53 12.00 -12.15
C ARG A 501 -11.33 12.78 -10.85
N ALA A 502 -10.50 12.28 -9.94
CA ALA A 502 -10.20 12.94 -8.67
C ALA A 502 -9.59 14.34 -8.87
N LEU A 503 -8.84 14.54 -9.96
CA LEU A 503 -8.11 15.78 -10.26
C LEU A 503 -8.68 16.54 -11.47
N ALA A 504 -9.78 16.08 -12.07
CA ALA A 504 -10.27 16.56 -13.37
C ALA A 504 -10.50 18.07 -13.44
N LYS A 505 -11.06 18.69 -12.38
CA LYS A 505 -11.27 20.15 -12.34
C LYS A 505 -9.96 20.91 -12.46
N THR A 506 -8.93 20.50 -11.72
CA THR A 506 -7.58 21.05 -11.84
C THR A 506 -7.00 20.81 -13.23
N VAL A 507 -7.11 19.58 -13.75
CA VAL A 507 -6.60 19.22 -15.08
C VAL A 507 -7.20 20.11 -16.18
N THR A 508 -8.49 20.45 -16.11
CA THR A 508 -9.12 21.39 -17.08
C THR A 508 -8.60 22.83 -16.99
N GLY A 509 -8.04 23.25 -15.86
CA GLY A 509 -7.36 24.54 -15.69
C GLY A 509 -5.90 24.54 -16.14
N VAL A 510 -5.30 23.36 -16.33
CA VAL A 510 -3.90 23.15 -16.75
C VAL A 510 -3.81 22.90 -18.26
N VAL A 511 -4.85 23.17 -19.06
CA VAL A 511 -4.68 23.23 -20.52
C VAL A 511 -3.61 24.29 -20.77
N PRO A 512 -2.41 23.94 -21.27
CA PRO A 512 -1.39 24.92 -21.48
C PRO A 512 -1.96 25.93 -22.46
N ASN A 513 -1.88 27.22 -22.12
CA ASN A 513 -2.30 28.27 -23.01
C ASN A 513 -1.59 28.01 -24.35
N ILE A 514 -2.28 28.12 -25.48
CA ILE A 514 -1.65 27.95 -26.80
C ILE A 514 -0.39 28.84 -26.89
N GLY A 515 -0.40 29.99 -26.21
CA GLY A 515 0.78 30.84 -26.05
C GLY A 515 1.96 30.20 -25.30
N ASP A 516 1.71 29.40 -24.27
CA ASP A 516 2.76 28.71 -23.49
C ASP A 516 3.34 27.51 -24.26
N ILE A 517 2.49 26.78 -25.00
CA ILE A 517 2.94 25.74 -25.93
C ILE A 517 3.78 26.36 -27.04
N GLN A 518 3.34 27.48 -27.61
CA GLN A 518 4.06 28.18 -28.64
C GLN A 518 5.41 28.71 -28.12
N ALA A 519 5.45 29.25 -26.89
CA ALA A 519 6.68 29.71 -26.26
C ALA A 519 7.66 28.55 -25.99
N MET A 520 7.17 27.39 -25.53
CA MET A 520 8.00 26.19 -25.36
C MET A 520 8.52 25.66 -26.71
N LEU A 521 7.67 25.64 -27.75
CA LEU A 521 8.07 25.23 -29.10
C LEU A 521 9.08 26.20 -29.70
N ASP A 522 8.91 27.50 -29.51
CA ASP A 522 9.84 28.52 -29.98
C ASP A 522 11.17 28.44 -29.23
N GLN A 523 11.15 28.15 -27.91
CA GLN A 523 12.36 27.92 -27.11
C GLN A 523 13.11 26.66 -27.56
N LEU A 524 12.42 25.53 -27.71
CA LEU A 524 12.99 24.28 -28.24
C LEU A 524 13.55 24.48 -29.65
N THR A 525 12.84 25.21 -30.51
CA THR A 525 13.30 25.53 -31.86
C THR A 525 14.57 26.39 -31.81
N GLY A 526 14.64 27.37 -30.91
CA GLY A 526 15.81 28.21 -30.69
C GLY A 526 17.01 27.41 -30.17
N GLU A 527 16.80 26.52 -29.21
CA GLU A 527 17.83 25.62 -28.68
C GLU A 527 18.34 24.65 -29.74
N MET A 528 17.44 24.09 -30.57
CA MET A 528 17.82 23.23 -31.70
C MET A 528 18.57 24.00 -32.79
N GLN A 529 18.24 25.26 -33.04
CA GLN A 529 19.00 26.12 -33.97
C GLN A 529 20.39 26.46 -33.41
N LEU A 530 20.50 26.77 -32.12
CA LEU A 530 21.78 26.97 -31.42
C LEU A 530 22.65 25.71 -31.45
N ALA A 531 22.04 24.54 -31.34
CA ALA A 531 22.70 23.23 -31.44
C ALA A 531 23.01 22.82 -32.89
N GLY A 532 22.62 23.60 -33.90
CA GLY A 532 22.84 23.30 -35.32
C GLY A 532 21.97 22.15 -35.86
N LEU A 533 20.94 21.74 -35.11
CA LEU A 533 19.99 20.69 -35.47
C LEU A 533 18.88 21.18 -36.40
N LEU A 534 18.68 22.50 -36.50
CA LEU A 534 17.74 23.13 -37.41
C LEU A 534 18.39 24.30 -38.17
N PRO A 535 18.05 24.51 -39.45
CA PRO A 535 18.51 25.68 -40.20
C PRO A 535 17.91 26.97 -39.63
N PRO A 536 18.65 28.10 -39.66
CA PRO A 536 18.12 29.39 -39.24
C PRO A 536 16.96 29.82 -40.17
N VAL A 537 15.87 30.32 -39.57
CA VAL A 537 14.70 30.78 -40.32
C VAL A 537 15.07 32.00 -41.18
N GLY A 538 15.11 31.79 -42.50
CA GLY A 538 15.39 32.84 -43.48
C GLY A 538 14.16 33.73 -43.72
N VAL A 539 14.40 35.04 -43.73
CA VAL A 539 13.47 36.09 -44.18
C VAL A 539 13.05 35.84 -45.64
N PRO A 540 11.80 36.15 -46.06
CA PRO A 540 11.26 35.70 -47.35
C PRO A 540 11.92 36.39 -48.55
N THR A 541 12.40 35.63 -49.52
CA THR A 541 12.83 36.15 -50.84
C THR A 541 11.70 36.05 -51.86
N GLN A 542 11.17 37.23 -52.23
CA GLN A 542 10.40 37.66 -53.42
C GLN A 542 9.28 36.79 -54.05
N PRO A 543 8.21 37.44 -54.57
CA PRO A 543 7.02 36.76 -55.10
C PRO A 543 7.25 36.12 -56.48
N TRP A 544 6.60 34.97 -56.65
CA TRP A 544 6.51 34.18 -57.87
C TRP A 544 5.83 34.96 -59.02
N VAL A 545 6.44 34.96 -60.21
CA VAL A 545 5.87 35.49 -61.46
C VAL A 545 5.40 34.31 -62.33
N PRO A 546 4.14 34.28 -62.81
CA PRO A 546 3.66 33.19 -63.67
C PRO A 546 4.22 33.30 -65.09
N GLN A 547 4.77 32.20 -65.62
CA GLN A 547 5.04 32.07 -67.06
C GLN A 547 3.78 31.63 -67.82
N ALA A 548 3.55 32.27 -68.98
CA ALA A 548 2.40 32.03 -69.85
C ALA A 548 2.43 30.63 -70.49
N ALA A 549 1.24 30.01 -70.54
CA ALA A 549 1.02 28.69 -71.13
C ALA A 549 1.07 28.72 -72.67
N ALA A 550 1.75 27.74 -73.26
CA ALA A 550 1.64 27.40 -74.68
C ALA A 550 0.41 26.47 -74.92
N PRO A 551 -0.23 26.51 -76.10
CA PRO A 551 -1.53 25.87 -76.31
C PRO A 551 -1.43 24.36 -76.61
N LEU A 552 -2.40 23.61 -76.08
CA LEU A 552 -2.60 22.18 -76.29
C LEU A 552 -3.28 21.89 -77.65
N PRO A 553 -2.94 20.79 -78.34
CA PRO A 553 -3.74 20.27 -79.46
C PRO A 553 -4.95 19.46 -78.95
N GLN A 554 -6.08 19.64 -79.63
CA GLN A 554 -7.34 18.90 -79.41
C GLN A 554 -7.27 17.48 -79.98
N ASP A 555 -7.79 16.50 -79.25
CA ASP A 555 -8.26 15.23 -79.82
C ASP A 555 -9.75 15.02 -79.44
N PRO A 556 -10.66 14.90 -80.44
CA PRO A 556 -12.08 14.73 -80.21
C PRO A 556 -12.41 13.25 -80.00
N ARG A 557 -13.13 12.95 -78.90
CA ARG A 557 -14.25 11.99 -78.82
C ARG A 557 -14.60 11.72 -77.35
N VAL A 558 -15.70 12.34 -76.93
CA VAL A 558 -16.53 11.96 -75.78
C VAL A 558 -17.65 11.07 -76.34
N PRO A 559 -18.07 10.00 -75.64
CA PRO A 559 -19.28 10.07 -74.79
C PRO A 559 -19.02 9.41 -73.42
N GLY A 560 -19.37 9.98 -72.27
CA GLY A 560 -20.73 10.30 -71.81
C GLY A 560 -21.07 9.40 -70.60
N PRO A 561 -21.89 9.83 -69.62
CA PRO A 561 -21.68 9.52 -68.20
C PRO A 561 -22.67 8.51 -67.59
N PHE A 562 -22.22 7.79 -66.55
CA PHE A 562 -23.02 7.20 -65.47
C PHE A 562 -22.11 7.18 -64.23
N GLY A 563 -22.42 7.62 -63.02
CA GLY A 563 -23.70 7.93 -62.38
C GLY A 563 -23.84 7.07 -61.11
N TRP A 564 -23.46 7.65 -59.95
CA TRP A 564 -23.87 7.33 -58.56
C TRP A 564 -23.68 5.91 -57.98
N TRP A 565 -22.80 5.74 -57.00
CA TRP A 565 -23.04 5.74 -55.54
C TRP A 565 -21.72 6.00 -54.80
#